data_AF-A0A382JXJ4-F1
#
_entry.id   AF-A0A382JXJ4-F1
#
_cell.length_a   1.000
_cell.length_b   1.000
_cell.length_c   1.000
_cell.angle_alpha   90.00
_cell.angle_beta   90.00
_cell.angle_gamma   90.00
#
_symmetry.space_group_name_H-M   'P 1'
#
loop_
_entity.id
_entity.type
_entity.pdbx_description
1 polymer ?
#
loop_
_entity_poly.entity_id
_entity_poly.type
_entity_poly.pdbx_seq_one_letter_code
_entity_poly.pdbx_strand_id
1 'polypeptide(L)'
;MYRARLFASRHARAYEVIYNATSPVILSTLSVINKLTKGKLDRPITWSEKIIKGFLFDCQMCGNCVLSSTGMACPMNCPKTLRNGPCGGVRENGNCEVKPEMKCVWVEAWSGSAKMKNNLAIQEIQFAVNHTHRGSSAWIRLAKENKQIT
;
A
#
# COMPACT_ATOMS: atom_id res chain seq x y z
N MET A 1 -8.26 4.29 -12.83
CA MET A 1 -7.44 3.99 -11.64
C MET A 1 -7.61 5.05 -10.55
N TYR A 2 -7.44 6.34 -10.85
CA TYR A 2 -7.60 7.43 -9.85
C TYR A 2 -8.91 7.39 -9.02
N ARG A 3 -10.07 7.17 -9.64
CA ARG A 3 -11.35 7.05 -8.91
C ARG A 3 -11.41 5.85 -7.95
N ALA A 4 -10.77 4.73 -8.32
CA ALA A 4 -10.72 3.54 -7.48
C ALA A 4 -9.83 3.76 -6.25
N ARG A 5 -8.69 4.44 -6.41
CA ARG A 5 -7.85 4.88 -5.29
C ARG A 5 -8.62 5.74 -4.29
N LEU A 6 -9.34 6.75 -4.78
CA LEU A 6 -10.16 7.62 -3.94
C LEU A 6 -11.25 6.82 -3.22
N PHE A 7 -11.86 5.86 -3.90
CA PHE A 7 -12.85 4.96 -3.31
C PHE A 7 -12.24 4.11 -2.19
N ALA A 8 -11.03 3.58 -2.40
CA ALA A 8 -10.32 2.77 -1.42
C ALA A 8 -10.03 3.53 -0.12
N SER A 9 -9.48 4.75 -0.21
CA SER A 9 -9.25 5.61 0.96
C SER A 9 -10.56 6.00 1.66
N ARG A 10 -11.65 6.23 0.90
CA ARG A 10 -12.97 6.53 1.49
C ARG A 10 -13.52 5.37 2.32
N HIS A 11 -13.28 4.14 1.89
CA HIS A 11 -13.74 2.90 2.55
C HIS A 11 -12.59 2.18 3.29
N ALA A 12 -11.59 2.92 3.76
CA ALA A 12 -10.38 2.36 4.37
C ALA A 12 -10.67 1.34 5.49
N ARG A 13 -11.73 1.56 6.28
CA ARG A 13 -12.16 0.62 7.33
C ARG A 13 -12.56 -0.76 6.79
N ALA A 14 -13.31 -0.82 5.70
CA ALA A 14 -13.72 -2.07 5.09
C ALA A 14 -12.50 -2.83 4.55
N TYR A 15 -11.60 -2.12 3.87
CA TYR A 15 -10.34 -2.70 3.39
C TYR A 15 -9.42 -3.16 4.51
N GLU A 16 -9.36 -2.44 5.63
CA GLU A 16 -8.60 -2.85 6.82
C GLU A 16 -9.14 -4.17 7.38
N VAL A 17 -10.47 -4.30 7.51
CA VAL A 17 -11.10 -5.53 8.00
C VAL A 17 -10.78 -6.70 7.06
N ILE A 18 -10.95 -6.50 5.74
CA ILE A 18 -10.64 -7.51 4.74
C ILE A 18 -9.15 -7.88 4.79
N TYR A 19 -8.27 -6.89 4.88
CA TYR A 19 -6.82 -7.09 4.93
C TYR A 19 -6.41 -7.87 6.18
N ASN A 20 -6.92 -7.50 7.36
CA ASN A 20 -6.61 -8.19 8.62
C ASN A 20 -7.17 -9.61 8.65
N ALA A 21 -8.32 -9.86 8.03
CA ALA A 21 -8.90 -11.20 7.93
C ALA A 21 -8.14 -12.10 6.95
N THR A 22 -7.71 -11.56 5.81
CA THR A 22 -7.12 -12.35 4.72
C THR A 22 -5.59 -12.48 4.81
N SER A 23 -4.90 -11.48 5.35
CA SER A 23 -3.43 -11.45 5.38
C SER A 23 -2.77 -12.64 6.08
N PRO A 24 -3.23 -13.16 7.23
CA PRO A 24 -2.56 -14.29 7.89
C PRO A 24 -2.70 -15.59 7.07
N VAL A 25 -3.86 -15.77 6.44
CA VAL A 25 -4.14 -16.92 5.57
C VAL A 25 -3.29 -16.84 4.31
N ILE A 26 -3.21 -15.67 3.68
CA ILE A 26 -2.40 -15.44 2.48
C ILE A 26 -0.92 -15.65 2.78
N LEU A 27 -0.39 -15.06 3.86
CA LEU A 27 1.04 -15.16 4.19
C LEU A 27 1.45 -16.58 4.55
N SER A 28 0.65 -17.31 5.33
CA SER A 28 0.93 -18.71 5.65
C SER A 28 0.89 -19.61 4.42
N THR A 29 -0.13 -19.44 3.57
CA THR A 29 -0.27 -20.17 2.30
C THR A 29 0.90 -19.89 1.36
N LEU A 30 1.27 -18.62 1.19
CA LEU A 30 2.39 -18.22 0.34
C LEU A 30 3.74 -18.72 0.86
N SER A 31 3.94 -18.74 2.19
CA SER A 31 5.17 -19.29 2.79
C SER A 31 5.33 -20.79 2.47
N VAL A 32 4.24 -21.56 2.61
CA VAL A 32 4.22 -23.00 2.26
C VAL A 32 4.42 -23.21 0.76
N ILE A 33 3.67 -22.50 -0.09
CA ILE A 33 3.78 -22.62 -1.55
C ILE A 33 5.20 -22.29 -2.02
N ASN A 34 5.80 -21.23 -1.49
CA ASN A 34 7.15 -20.82 -1.87
C ASN A 34 8.19 -21.88 -1.44
N LYS A 35 8.05 -22.46 -0.25
CA LYS A 35 8.91 -23.56 0.23
C LYS A 35 8.78 -24.81 -0.64
N LEU A 36 7.57 -25.15 -1.07
CA LEU A 36 7.30 -26.33 -1.92
C LEU A 36 7.76 -26.13 -3.38
N THR A 37 7.51 -24.96 -3.95
CA THR A 37 7.75 -24.71 -5.38
C THR A 37 9.10 -24.07 -5.70
N LYS A 38 9.94 -23.84 -4.67
CA LYS A 38 11.24 -23.16 -4.76
C LYS A 38 11.15 -21.84 -5.55
N GLY A 39 10.08 -21.08 -5.36
CA GLY A 39 9.86 -19.77 -6.00
C GLY A 39 9.41 -19.79 -7.47
N LYS A 40 9.06 -20.95 -8.05
CA LYS A 40 8.57 -21.01 -9.45
C LYS A 40 7.25 -20.25 -9.68
N LEU A 41 6.44 -20.09 -8.63
CA LEU A 41 5.17 -19.33 -8.65
C LEU A 41 5.35 -17.83 -8.40
N ASP A 42 6.57 -17.32 -8.20
CA ASP A 42 6.78 -15.92 -7.84
C ASP A 42 6.28 -14.95 -8.93
N ARG A 43 6.47 -15.31 -10.21
CA ARG A 43 6.01 -14.52 -11.35
C ARG A 43 4.49 -14.37 -11.44
N PRO A 44 3.68 -15.46 -11.47
CA PRO A 44 2.23 -15.32 -11.55
C PRO A 44 1.63 -14.63 -10.32
N ILE A 45 2.17 -14.87 -9.12
CA ILE A 45 1.73 -14.17 -7.90
C ILE A 45 2.00 -12.66 -8.01
N THR A 46 3.19 -12.28 -8.46
CA THR A 46 3.54 -10.86 -8.65
C THR A 46 2.66 -10.20 -9.70
N TRP A 47 2.33 -10.90 -10.79
CA TRP A 47 1.41 -10.42 -11.81
C TRP A 47 -0.01 -10.21 -11.26
N SER A 48 -0.54 -11.18 -10.50
CA SER A 48 -1.84 -11.05 -9.83
C SER A 48 -1.87 -9.87 -8.85
N GLU A 49 -0.82 -9.72 -8.03
CA GLU A 49 -0.69 -8.58 -7.13
C GLU A 49 -0.70 -7.25 -7.90
N LYS A 50 0.04 -7.16 -9.00
CA LYS A 50 0.10 -5.95 -9.84
C LYS A 50 -1.27 -5.58 -10.40
N ILE A 51 -2.05 -6.54 -10.89
CA ILE A 51 -3.39 -6.26 -11.42
C ILE A 51 -4.34 -5.82 -10.31
N ILE A 52 -4.43 -6.61 -9.24
CA ILE A 52 -5.39 -6.37 -8.16
C ILE A 52 -5.07 -5.05 -7.44
N LYS A 53 -3.81 -4.87 -7.00
CA LYS A 53 -3.41 -3.65 -6.29
C LYS A 53 -3.31 -2.44 -7.20
N GLY A 54 -2.92 -2.62 -8.46
CA GLY A 54 -2.90 -1.56 -9.47
C GLY A 54 -4.30 -1.00 -9.72
N PHE A 55 -5.30 -1.87 -9.89
CA PHE A 55 -6.68 -1.44 -10.10
C PHE A 55 -7.28 -0.76 -8.87
N LEU A 56 -7.15 -1.37 -7.68
CA LEU A 56 -7.82 -0.91 -6.46
C LEU A 56 -7.15 0.33 -5.84
N PHE A 57 -5.82 0.33 -5.74
CA PHE A 57 -5.08 1.33 -4.94
C PHE A 57 -4.16 2.22 -5.78
N ASP A 58 -4.17 2.06 -7.11
CA ASP A 58 -3.22 2.73 -8.01
C ASP A 58 -1.77 2.43 -7.57
N CYS A 59 -1.51 1.15 -7.26
CA CYS A 59 -0.23 0.71 -6.70
C CYS A 59 0.92 0.81 -7.70
N GLN A 60 2.00 1.47 -7.31
CA GLN A 60 3.22 1.64 -8.13
C GLN A 60 4.21 0.47 -8.03
N MET A 61 3.81 -0.65 -7.41
CA MET A 61 4.63 -1.86 -7.25
C MET A 61 6.05 -1.59 -6.73
N CYS A 62 6.18 -0.86 -5.62
CA CYS A 62 7.48 -0.55 -5.02
C CYS A 62 8.08 -1.69 -4.17
N GLY A 63 7.41 -2.83 -4.05
CA GLY A 63 7.84 -3.99 -3.25
C GLY A 63 7.73 -3.82 -1.72
N ASN A 64 7.56 -2.58 -1.24
CA ASN A 64 7.50 -2.23 0.18
C ASN A 64 6.13 -1.62 0.52
N CYS A 65 5.09 -2.45 0.51
CA CYS A 65 3.69 -2.03 0.73
C CYS A 65 3.47 -1.50 2.16
N VAL A 66 2.76 -0.37 2.27
CA VAL A 66 2.37 0.28 3.55
C VAL A 66 0.91 0.74 3.53
N LEU A 67 0.08 0.16 2.65
CA LEU A 67 -1.32 0.55 2.48
C LEU A 67 -2.14 0.44 3.78
N SER A 68 -1.84 -0.56 4.60
CA SER A 68 -2.47 -0.77 5.91
C SER A 68 -2.16 0.38 6.88
N SER A 69 -0.99 0.99 6.80
CA SER A 69 -0.57 2.07 7.69
C SER A 69 -0.97 3.45 7.13
N THR A 70 -1.16 3.58 5.82
CA THR A 70 -1.44 4.86 5.14
C THR A 70 -2.89 5.01 4.67
N GLY A 71 -3.87 4.48 5.40
CA GLY A 71 -5.28 4.73 5.10
C GLY A 71 -5.73 4.20 3.74
N MET A 72 -5.11 3.12 3.25
CA MET A 72 -5.30 2.56 1.90
C MET A 72 -4.90 3.48 0.74
N ALA A 73 -4.15 4.56 1.02
CA ALA A 73 -3.58 5.43 0.00
C ALA A 73 -2.10 5.07 -0.25
N CYS A 74 -1.73 4.71 -1.48
CA CYS A 74 -0.34 4.37 -1.80
C CYS A 74 0.54 5.63 -1.82
N PRO A 75 1.55 5.79 -0.94
CA PRO A 75 2.39 6.99 -0.88
C PRO A 75 3.23 7.20 -2.14
N MET A 76 3.47 6.14 -2.91
CA MET A 76 4.20 6.20 -4.18
C MET A 76 3.47 6.96 -5.28
N ASN A 77 2.18 7.26 -5.10
CA ASN A 77 1.45 8.14 -6.01
C ASN A 77 1.77 9.63 -5.77
N CYS A 78 2.49 9.97 -4.69
CA CYS A 78 2.93 11.33 -4.44
C CYS A 78 4.02 11.71 -5.46
N PRO A 79 3.92 12.86 -6.16
CA PRO A 79 4.95 13.32 -7.09
C PRO A 79 6.32 13.51 -6.43
N LYS A 80 6.33 13.79 -5.12
CA LYS A 80 7.56 13.94 -4.32
C LYS A 80 8.11 12.59 -3.82
N THR A 81 7.44 11.48 -4.12
CA THR A 81 7.82 10.11 -3.72
C THR A 81 8.07 9.92 -2.21
N LEU A 82 7.46 10.78 -1.39
CA LEU A 82 7.62 10.77 0.06
C LEU A 82 6.87 9.59 0.67
N ARG A 83 7.60 8.79 1.46
CA ARG A 83 7.06 7.63 2.16
C ARG A 83 6.48 7.96 3.54
N ASN A 84 6.91 9.08 4.12
CA ASN A 84 6.37 9.66 5.35
C ASN A 84 5.88 11.08 5.03
N GLY A 85 4.72 11.44 5.54
CA GLY A 85 4.15 12.78 5.39
C GLY A 85 3.40 13.20 6.65
N PRO A 86 2.79 14.40 6.65
CA PRO A 86 2.57 15.28 5.49
C PRO A 86 3.85 16.01 5.03
N CYS A 87 3.82 16.54 3.80
CA CYS A 87 4.96 17.26 3.20
C CYS A 87 4.82 18.80 3.20
N GLY A 88 3.76 19.34 3.82
CA GLY A 88 3.43 20.77 3.80
C GLY A 88 2.85 21.30 2.47
N GLY A 89 3.13 20.65 1.35
CA GLY A 89 2.69 21.08 0.00
C GLY A 89 1.27 20.67 -0.37
N VAL A 90 0.26 21.22 0.33
CA VAL A 90 -1.17 20.98 0.08
C VAL A 90 -1.87 22.30 -0.22
N ARG A 91 -2.64 22.35 -1.30
CA ARG A 91 -3.47 23.50 -1.66
C ARG A 91 -4.69 23.58 -0.74
N GLU A 92 -5.29 24.76 -0.62
CA GLU A 92 -6.47 24.99 0.23
C GLU A 92 -7.64 24.04 -0.08
N ASN A 93 -7.80 23.67 -1.35
CA ASN A 93 -8.81 22.72 -1.79
C ASN A 93 -8.48 21.23 -1.51
N GLY A 94 -7.36 20.93 -0.82
CA GLY A 94 -6.87 19.59 -0.52
C GLY A 94 -6.13 18.89 -1.67
N ASN A 95 -5.82 19.61 -2.75
CA ASN A 95 -5.07 19.07 -3.89
C ASN A 95 -3.56 19.20 -3.69
N CYS A 96 -2.78 18.47 -4.49
CA CYS A 96 -1.33 18.51 -4.43
C CYS A 96 -0.80 19.87 -4.92
N GLU A 97 0.28 20.36 -4.29
CA GLU A 97 1.03 21.53 -4.74
C GLU A 97 1.56 21.36 -6.18
N VAL A 98 2.22 20.22 -6.45
CA VAL A 98 2.93 19.94 -7.70
C VAL A 98 1.97 19.60 -8.84
N LYS A 99 0.88 18.90 -8.53
CA LYS A 99 -0.14 18.46 -9.50
C LYS A 99 -1.53 18.95 -9.05
N PRO A 100 -1.96 20.15 -9.49
CA PRO A 100 -3.18 20.78 -8.98
C PRO A 100 -4.46 19.99 -9.22
N GLU A 101 -4.49 19.11 -10.22
CA GLU A 101 -5.62 18.29 -10.62
C GLU A 101 -5.82 17.04 -9.74
N MET A 102 -4.79 16.62 -8.99
CA MET A 102 -4.86 15.44 -8.13
C MET A 102 -5.07 15.81 -6.66
N LYS A 103 -5.88 15.02 -5.96
CA LYS A 103 -5.98 15.05 -4.51
C LYS A 103 -4.63 14.69 -3.90
N CYS A 104 -4.27 15.39 -2.84
CA CYS A 104 -3.04 15.13 -2.13
C CYS A 104 -3.10 13.73 -1.51
N VAL A 105 -2.11 12.89 -1.83
CA VAL A 105 -2.03 11.51 -1.33
C VAL A 105 -1.98 11.47 0.20
N TRP A 106 -1.31 12.43 0.84
CA TRP A 106 -1.24 12.48 2.30
C TRP A 106 -2.54 12.96 2.94
N VAL A 107 -3.31 13.84 2.28
CA VAL A 107 -4.67 14.18 2.75
C VAL A 107 -5.57 12.94 2.70
N GLU A 108 -5.49 12.15 1.62
CA GLU A 108 -6.21 10.87 1.51
C GLU A 108 -5.73 9.84 2.54
N ALA A 109 -4.42 9.74 2.77
CA ALA A 109 -3.85 8.81 3.74
C ALA A 109 -4.31 9.13 5.16
N TRP A 110 -4.24 10.39 5.58
CA TRP A 110 -4.73 10.82 6.90
C TRP A 110 -6.24 10.65 7.05
N SER A 111 -7.02 11.03 6.02
CA SER A 111 -8.48 10.84 6.03
C SER A 111 -8.88 9.37 6.07
N GLY A 112 -8.15 8.50 5.35
CA GLY A 112 -8.36 7.06 5.37
C GLY A 112 -7.95 6.44 6.71
N SER A 113 -6.78 6.80 7.23
CA SER A 113 -6.25 6.30 8.51
C SER A 113 -7.19 6.66 9.66
N ALA A 114 -7.73 7.88 9.70
CA ALA A 114 -8.69 8.29 10.72
C ALA A 114 -9.96 7.40 10.78
N LYS A 115 -10.30 6.71 9.70
CA LYS A 115 -11.44 5.78 9.64
C LYS A 115 -11.08 4.35 10.03
N MET A 116 -9.79 4.03 10.08
CA MET A 116 -9.30 2.70 10.44
C MET A 116 -9.28 2.54 11.97
N LYS A 117 -9.27 1.28 12.43
CA LYS A 117 -9.08 0.98 13.87
C LYS A 117 -7.64 1.22 14.26
N ASN A 118 -6.68 0.84 13.41
CA ASN A 118 -5.27 1.17 13.62
C ASN A 118 -4.91 2.55 13.04
N ASN A 119 -5.60 3.60 13.49
CA ASN A 119 -5.45 4.95 12.94
C ASN A 119 -4.09 5.61 13.28
N LEU A 120 -3.37 5.09 14.27
CA LEU A 120 -2.05 5.59 14.69
C LEU A 120 -0.91 5.02 13.85
N ALA A 121 -1.12 3.94 13.10
CA ALA A 121 -0.09 3.32 12.27
C ALA A 121 0.51 4.28 11.22
N ILE A 122 -0.23 5.31 10.81
CA ILE A 122 0.27 6.34 9.89
C ILE A 122 1.42 7.17 10.48
N GLN A 123 1.58 7.19 11.80
CA GLN A 123 2.65 7.88 12.51
C GLN A 123 3.92 7.01 12.62
N GLU A 124 3.83 5.72 12.33
CA GLU A 124 4.99 4.84 12.34
C GLU A 124 5.95 5.23 11.20
N ILE A 125 7.18 5.57 11.58
CA ILE A 125 8.21 6.02 10.65
C ILE A 125 8.57 4.87 9.71
N GLN A 126 8.28 5.04 8.43
CA GLN A 126 8.61 4.07 7.39
C GLN A 126 10.00 4.37 6.81
N PHE A 127 10.87 3.35 6.76
CA PHE A 127 12.17 3.46 6.10
C PHE A 127 12.03 3.75 4.61
N ALA A 128 13.03 4.43 4.03
CA ALA A 128 13.06 4.75 2.60
C ALA A 128 12.78 3.52 1.72
N VAL A 129 12.10 3.75 0.59
CA VAL A 129 11.79 2.69 -0.38
C VAL A 129 13.10 2.14 -0.93
N ASN A 130 13.25 0.81 -0.91
CA ASN A 130 14.33 0.18 -1.65
C ASN A 130 13.92 0.03 -3.12
N HIS A 131 14.53 0.82 -4.00
CA HIS A 131 14.20 0.82 -5.43
C HIS A 131 14.59 -0.47 -6.16
N THR A 132 15.47 -1.32 -5.59
CA THR A 132 15.80 -2.62 -6.18
C THR A 132 14.61 -3.59 -6.17
N HIS A 133 13.63 -3.38 -5.29
CA HIS A 133 12.40 -4.17 -5.21
C HIS A 133 11.28 -3.66 -6.12
N ARG A 134 11.56 -2.69 -7.01
CA ARG A 134 10.55 -2.19 -7.93
C ARG A 134 10.09 -3.33 -8.86
N GLY A 135 8.78 -3.51 -8.93
CA GLY A 135 8.14 -4.58 -9.70
C GLY A 135 8.04 -5.92 -8.97
N SER A 136 8.60 -6.07 -7.76
CA SER A 136 8.44 -7.30 -6.97
C SER A 136 7.14 -7.30 -6.15
N SER A 137 6.65 -8.49 -5.86
CA SER A 137 5.52 -8.70 -4.95
C SER A 137 5.90 -8.33 -3.51
N ALA A 138 5.07 -7.52 -2.85
CA ALA A 138 5.22 -7.27 -1.42
C ALA A 138 4.82 -8.51 -0.61
N TRP A 139 3.80 -9.27 -1.06
CA TRP A 139 3.31 -10.46 -0.37
C TRP A 139 4.35 -11.58 -0.30
N ILE A 140 5.03 -11.87 -1.41
CA ILE A 140 6.10 -12.88 -1.44
C ILE A 140 7.23 -12.50 -0.50
N ARG A 141 7.61 -11.22 -0.48
CA ARG A 141 8.67 -10.72 0.40
C ARG A 141 8.29 -10.90 1.87
N LEU A 142 7.09 -10.48 2.25
CA LEU A 142 6.58 -10.64 3.62
C LEU A 142 6.49 -12.11 4.03
N ALA A 143 6.06 -12.98 3.12
CA ALA A 143 6.03 -14.43 3.36
C ALA A 143 7.43 -15.03 3.54
N LYS A 144 8.45 -14.53 2.81
CA LYS A 144 9.86 -14.93 2.98
C LYS A 144 10.46 -14.42 4.30
N GLU A 145 10.08 -13.21 4.71
CA GLU A 145 10.58 -12.57 5.93
C GLU A 145 9.84 -13.00 7.21
N ASN A 146 8.74 -13.78 7.10
CA ASN A 146 7.81 -14.08 8.19
C ASN A 146 7.34 -12.82 8.94
N LYS A 147 7.29 -11.67 8.26
CA LYS A 147 6.87 -10.39 8.85
C LYS A 147 5.44 -10.09 8.46
N GLN A 148 4.62 -9.73 9.45
CA GLN A 148 3.38 -9.01 9.21
C GLN A 148 3.73 -7.54 8.90
N ILE A 149 2.95 -6.90 8.02
CA ILE A 149 3.06 -5.44 7.83
C ILE A 149 2.47 -4.81 9.09
N THR A 150 3.30 -4.11 9.86
CA THR A 150 2.86 -3.21 10.93
C THR A 150 2.16 -1.99 10.33
#